data_AF-A0A838UPE3-F1
#
_entry.id   AF-A0A838UPE3-F1
#
_cell.length_a   1.000
_cell.length_b   1.000
_cell.length_c   1.000
_cell.angle_alpha   90.00
_cell.angle_beta   90.00
_cell.angle_gamma   90.00
#
_symmetry.space_group_name_H-M   'P 1'
#
loop_
_entity.id
_entity.type
_entity.pdbx_description
1 polymer ?
#
loop_
_entity_poly.entity_id
_entity_poly.type
_entity_poly.pdbx_seq_one_letter_code
_entity_poly.pdbx_strand_id
1 'polypeptide(L)'
;MASLYPMQSCHECEAEAAGRCPSCNNPLCMEHFARHAHTPCARHLAQHHDEYLCYVCGANVVPEQWSTAVFAHYVDEHKCFGCNRYICDTHTQRRDEQVKIVQDGLRGHRYHLTARSCELCAPLRPAGGLIGVGWWAAGVATLALTGWFLIHG
;
A
#
# COMPACT_ATOMS: atom_id res chain seq x y z
N MET A 1 -26.12 30.65 5.44
CA MET A 1 -24.90 30.80 4.63
C MET A 1 -24.12 29.50 4.78
N ALA A 2 -24.16 28.65 3.75
CA ALA A 2 -23.41 27.40 3.76
C ALA A 2 -21.92 27.74 3.91
N SER A 3 -21.28 27.20 4.94
CA SER A 3 -19.83 27.28 5.09
C SER A 3 -19.22 26.59 3.86
N LEU A 4 -18.83 27.41 2.88
CA LEU A 4 -18.02 27.00 1.75
C LEU A 4 -16.67 26.62 2.34
N TYR A 5 -16.51 25.35 2.71
CA TYR A 5 -15.19 24.81 3.01
C TYR A 5 -14.30 25.17 1.83
N PRO A 6 -13.21 25.95 2.04
CA PRO A 6 -12.33 26.30 0.94
C PRO A 6 -11.76 25.00 0.38
N MET A 7 -12.19 24.64 -0.83
CA MET A 7 -11.56 23.58 -1.59
C MET A 7 -10.12 24.00 -1.81
N GLN A 8 -9.20 23.16 -1.35
CA GLN A 8 -7.79 23.45 -1.50
C GLN A 8 -7.42 23.43 -2.98
N SER A 9 -6.45 24.26 -3.34
CA SER A 9 -5.86 24.26 -4.67
C SER A 9 -4.79 23.18 -4.76
N CYS A 10 -4.59 22.68 -5.98
CA CYS A 10 -3.53 21.75 -6.32
C CYS A 10 -2.18 22.42 -6.10
N HIS A 11 -1.26 21.69 -5.46
CA HIS A 11 0.08 22.17 -5.18
C HIS A 11 0.91 22.46 -6.44
N GLU A 12 0.61 21.78 -7.56
CA GLU A 12 1.38 21.87 -8.80
C GLU A 12 0.85 22.93 -9.78
N CYS A 13 -0.48 23.09 -9.87
CA CYS A 13 -1.11 23.92 -10.92
C CYS A 13 -2.23 24.83 -10.42
N GLU A 14 -2.44 24.93 -9.11
CA GLU A 14 -3.46 25.77 -8.46
C GLU A 14 -4.94 25.44 -8.79
N ALA A 15 -5.20 24.49 -9.68
CA ALA A 15 -6.55 23.98 -9.98
C ALA A 15 -7.22 23.37 -8.74
N GLU A 16 -8.54 23.12 -8.80
CA GLU A 16 -9.25 22.48 -7.68
C GLU A 16 -8.64 21.11 -7.33
N ALA A 17 -8.28 20.91 -6.05
CA ALA A 17 -7.71 19.65 -5.60
C ALA A 17 -8.79 18.56 -5.52
N ALA A 18 -8.48 17.41 -6.10
CA ALA A 18 -9.27 16.19 -6.02
C ALA A 18 -8.99 15.40 -4.73
N GLY A 19 -7.91 15.67 -4.01
CA GLY A 19 -7.57 14.98 -2.77
C GLY A 19 -6.13 15.19 -2.38
N ARG A 20 -5.63 14.41 -1.42
CA ARG A 20 -4.22 14.43 -1.02
C ARG A 20 -3.51 13.18 -1.48
N CYS A 21 -2.27 13.32 -1.92
CA CYS A 21 -1.43 12.14 -2.12
C CYS A 21 -1.20 11.45 -0.76
N PRO A 22 -1.50 10.15 -0.60
CA PRO A 22 -1.26 9.45 0.66
C PRO A 22 0.23 9.29 1.00
N SER A 23 1.14 9.57 0.06
CA SER A 23 2.59 9.49 0.27
C SER A 23 3.19 10.79 0.80
N CYS A 24 2.85 11.94 0.22
CA CYS A 24 3.43 13.24 0.58
C CYS A 24 2.43 14.24 1.20
N ASN A 25 1.14 13.87 1.24
CA ASN A 25 0.03 14.66 1.79
C ASN A 25 -0.28 16.00 1.07
N ASN A 26 0.37 16.28 -0.07
CA ASN A 26 0.09 17.45 -0.90
C ASN A 26 -1.31 17.36 -1.53
N PRO A 27 -2.08 18.47 -1.59
CA PRO A 27 -3.33 18.52 -2.32
C PRO A 27 -3.06 18.51 -3.84
N LEU A 28 -3.75 17.65 -4.58
CA LEU A 28 -3.52 17.41 -6.01
C LEU A 28 -4.83 17.38 -6.78
N CYS A 29 -4.87 17.96 -7.98
CA CYS A 29 -5.98 17.81 -8.91
C CYS A 29 -6.00 16.41 -9.53
N MET A 30 -7.06 16.11 -10.29
CA MET A 30 -7.23 14.82 -10.97
C MET A 30 -6.05 14.43 -11.86
N GLU A 31 -5.47 15.41 -12.58
CA GLU A 31 -4.38 15.19 -13.52
C GLU A 31 -3.04 14.94 -12.81
N HIS A 32 -2.77 15.67 -11.73
CA HIS A 32 -1.51 15.56 -10.99
C HIS A 32 -1.56 14.52 -9.85
N PHE A 33 -2.70 13.87 -9.59
CA PHE A 33 -2.80 12.88 -8.52
C PHE A 33 -1.86 11.68 -8.73
N ALA A 34 -1.61 11.32 -9.99
CA ALA A 34 -0.74 10.20 -10.28
C ALA A 34 0.68 10.41 -9.74
N ARG A 35 1.25 9.40 -9.09
CA ARG A 35 2.53 9.51 -8.37
C ARG A 35 3.69 9.92 -9.29
N HIS A 36 3.63 9.50 -10.55
CA HIS A 36 4.60 9.88 -11.60
C HIS A 36 4.35 11.27 -12.19
N ALA A 37 3.22 11.92 -11.89
CA ALA A 37 2.80 13.19 -12.47
C ALA A 37 2.98 14.40 -11.53
N HIS A 38 3.37 14.22 -10.26
CA HIS A 38 3.58 15.33 -9.32
C HIS A 38 4.87 15.23 -8.49
N THR A 39 5.31 16.38 -7.98
CA THR A 39 6.46 16.56 -7.10
C THR A 39 5.99 16.67 -5.63
N PRO A 40 6.76 16.15 -4.64
CA PRO A 40 8.09 15.56 -4.70
C PRO A 40 8.13 14.07 -5.08
N CYS A 41 6.98 13.39 -5.14
CA CYS A 41 6.91 11.94 -5.30
C CYS A 41 7.55 11.44 -6.60
N ALA A 42 7.26 12.06 -7.75
CA ALA A 42 7.85 11.68 -9.03
C ALA A 42 9.37 11.82 -9.03
N ARG A 43 9.90 12.87 -8.40
CA ARG A 43 11.34 13.07 -8.26
C ARG A 43 11.98 12.00 -7.39
N HIS A 44 11.35 11.65 -6.27
CA HIS A 44 11.82 10.59 -5.40
C HIS A 44 11.85 9.23 -6.12
N LEU A 45 10.80 8.89 -6.88
CA LEU A 45 10.78 7.67 -7.71
C LEU A 45 11.93 7.62 -8.72
N ALA A 46 12.19 8.73 -9.42
CA ALA A 46 13.28 8.80 -10.39
C ALA A 46 14.66 8.63 -9.74
N GLN A 47 14.85 9.19 -8.54
CA GLN A 47 16.12 9.14 -7.81
C GLN A 47 16.40 7.79 -7.15
N HIS A 48 15.36 7.08 -6.73
CA HIS A 48 15.46 5.86 -5.91
C HIS A 48 14.90 4.64 -6.64
N HIS A 49 14.91 4.61 -7.98
CA HIS A 49 14.29 3.54 -8.77
C HIS A 49 14.80 2.12 -8.42
N ASP A 50 16.03 2.02 -7.93
CA ASP A 50 16.67 0.79 -7.44
C ASP A 50 15.99 0.22 -6.18
N GLU A 51 15.33 1.07 -5.38
CA GLU A 51 14.52 0.64 -4.25
C GLU A 51 13.18 0.03 -4.69
N TYR A 52 12.72 0.33 -5.91
CA TYR A 52 11.43 -0.09 -6.46
C TYR A 52 11.58 -1.22 -7.49
N LEU A 53 12.41 -2.23 -7.16
CA LEU A 53 12.60 -3.42 -8.00
C LEU A 53 11.82 -4.61 -7.44
N CYS A 54 11.29 -5.44 -8.32
CA CYS A 54 10.73 -6.72 -7.94
C CYS A 54 11.81 -7.58 -7.30
N TYR A 55 11.64 -7.96 -6.03
CA TYR A 55 12.65 -8.73 -5.31
C TYR A 55 12.86 -10.16 -5.87
N VAL A 56 12.00 -10.62 -6.78
CA VAL A 56 12.06 -11.94 -7.41
C VAL A 56 12.85 -11.91 -8.72
N CYS A 57 12.55 -10.96 -9.62
CA CYS A 57 13.15 -10.91 -10.96
C CYS A 57 13.94 -9.63 -11.29
N GLY A 58 14.00 -8.66 -10.37
CA GLY A 58 14.72 -7.41 -10.56
C GLY A 58 14.06 -6.43 -11.55
N ALA A 59 12.85 -6.71 -12.05
CA ALA A 59 12.12 -5.77 -12.90
C ALA A 59 11.72 -4.51 -12.13
N ASN A 60 11.77 -3.35 -12.76
CA ASN A 60 11.22 -2.11 -12.19
C ASN A 60 9.73 -2.28 -11.88
N VAL A 61 9.31 -1.87 -10.70
CA VAL A 61 7.90 -1.77 -10.31
C VAL A 61 7.64 -0.36 -9.83
N VAL A 62 6.71 0.34 -10.43
CA VAL A 62 6.47 1.74 -10.07
C VAL A 62 5.19 1.80 -9.25
N PRO A 63 5.21 2.31 -8.00
CA PRO A 63 3.99 2.57 -7.28
C PRO A 63 3.10 3.54 -8.06
N GLU A 64 1.89 3.11 -8.34
CA GLU A 64 0.93 3.88 -9.10
C GLU A 64 -0.17 4.43 -8.20
N GLN A 65 -0.61 5.62 -8.55
CA GLN A 65 -1.78 6.25 -7.96
C GLN A 65 -2.55 6.87 -9.10
N TRP A 66 -3.86 6.89 -9.01
CA TRP A 66 -4.71 7.62 -9.94
C TRP A 66 -6.03 7.93 -9.27
N SER A 67 -6.71 8.93 -9.80
CA SER A 67 -8.04 9.30 -9.34
C SER A 67 -9.03 9.09 -10.48
N THR A 68 -10.20 8.56 -10.17
CA THR A 68 -11.30 8.48 -11.15
C THR A 68 -12.39 9.53 -10.90
N ALA A 69 -12.44 10.08 -9.69
CA ALA A 69 -13.30 11.20 -9.32
C ALA A 69 -12.73 11.95 -8.10
N VAL A 70 -13.27 13.13 -7.81
CA VAL A 70 -12.88 13.98 -6.67
C VAL A 70 -12.91 13.26 -5.30
N PHE A 71 -13.59 12.14 -5.14
CA PHE A 71 -13.67 11.42 -3.86
C PHE A 71 -13.17 9.97 -3.92
N ALA A 72 -12.75 9.49 -5.09
CA ALA A 72 -12.37 8.10 -5.32
C ALA A 72 -10.97 8.02 -5.93
N HIS A 73 -10.03 7.56 -5.10
CA HIS A 73 -8.60 7.46 -5.42
C HIS A 73 -8.17 6.00 -5.37
N TYR A 74 -7.34 5.59 -6.32
CA TYR A 74 -6.77 4.25 -6.38
C TYR A 74 -5.28 4.32 -6.12
N VAL A 75 -4.79 3.34 -5.36
CA VAL A 75 -3.41 3.27 -4.90
C VAL A 75 -2.93 1.84 -5.08
N ASP A 76 -1.87 1.69 -5.86
CA ASP A 76 -1.14 0.44 -6.01
C ASP A 76 0.32 0.66 -5.61
N GLU A 77 0.68 0.21 -4.41
CA GLU A 77 2.03 0.40 -3.90
C GLU A 77 3.04 -0.59 -4.48
N HIS A 78 2.58 -1.61 -5.23
CA HIS A 78 3.42 -2.71 -5.70
C HIS A 78 4.21 -3.42 -4.58
N LYS A 79 3.72 -3.39 -3.32
CA LYS A 79 4.32 -4.10 -2.18
C LYS A 79 3.53 -5.36 -1.85
N CYS A 80 4.26 -6.45 -1.58
CA CYS A 80 3.66 -7.68 -1.10
C CYS A 80 3.17 -7.51 0.34
N PHE A 81 1.89 -7.79 0.59
CA PHE A 81 1.24 -7.71 1.91
C PHE A 81 1.91 -8.57 2.99
N GLY A 82 2.48 -9.73 2.63
CA GLY A 82 3.13 -10.63 3.58
C GLY A 82 4.57 -10.24 3.96
N CYS A 83 5.43 -9.91 2.99
CA CYS A 83 6.85 -9.65 3.23
C CYS A 83 7.27 -8.17 3.05
N ASN A 84 6.34 -7.30 2.68
CA ASN A 84 6.54 -5.86 2.46
C ASN A 84 7.60 -5.48 1.40
N ARG A 85 8.01 -6.44 0.55
CA ARG A 85 8.94 -6.19 -0.56
C ARG A 85 8.19 -5.86 -1.85
N TYR A 86 8.84 -5.09 -2.72
CA TYR A 86 8.33 -4.73 -4.02
C TYR A 86 8.17 -5.92 -4.96
N ILE A 87 7.04 -6.03 -5.65
CA ILE A 87 6.72 -7.16 -6.52
C ILE A 87 5.92 -6.74 -7.76
N CYS A 88 6.29 -7.31 -8.90
CA CYS A 88 5.64 -7.06 -10.18
C CYS A 88 4.35 -7.88 -10.33
N ASP A 89 3.52 -7.51 -11.31
CA ASP A 89 2.29 -8.23 -11.63
C ASP A 89 2.53 -9.71 -11.95
N THR A 90 3.63 -10.03 -12.63
CA THR A 90 3.92 -11.42 -13.03
C THR A 90 4.22 -12.37 -11.86
N HIS A 91 4.61 -11.84 -10.70
CA HIS A 91 4.84 -12.64 -9.48
C HIS A 91 3.77 -12.40 -8.41
N THR A 92 2.66 -11.76 -8.78
CA THR A 92 1.51 -11.55 -7.90
C THR A 92 0.57 -12.75 -7.99
N GLN A 93 0.56 -13.62 -6.98
CA GLN A 93 -0.37 -14.76 -6.95
C GLN A 93 -1.81 -14.34 -6.62
N ARG A 94 -1.97 -13.26 -5.85
CA ARG A 94 -3.28 -12.76 -5.43
C ARG A 94 -3.29 -11.24 -5.33
N ARG A 95 -4.40 -10.65 -5.79
CA ARG A 95 -4.70 -9.22 -5.73
C ARG A 95 -6.07 -9.06 -5.06
N ASP A 96 -6.11 -8.35 -3.93
CA ASP A 96 -7.36 -8.00 -3.25
C ASP A 96 -7.47 -6.46 -3.18
N GLU A 97 -8.65 -5.92 -3.46
CA GLU A 97 -8.93 -4.50 -3.30
C GLU A 97 -9.50 -4.21 -1.91
N GLN A 98 -8.99 -3.17 -1.26
CA GLN A 98 -9.45 -2.74 0.06
C GLN A 98 -9.77 -1.25 0.03
N VAL A 99 -10.92 -0.86 0.58
CA VAL A 99 -11.28 0.56 0.70
C VAL A 99 -10.90 1.07 2.07
N LYS A 100 -10.02 2.08 2.10
CA LYS A 100 -9.70 2.85 3.30
C LYS A 100 -10.33 4.23 3.19
N ILE A 101 -11.24 4.53 4.12
CA ILE A 101 -11.82 5.87 4.27
C ILE A 101 -10.88 6.67 5.15
N VAL A 102 -10.38 7.79 4.64
CA VAL A 102 -9.52 8.70 5.41
C VAL A 102 -10.28 10.02 5.57
N GLN A 103 -10.39 10.49 6.81
CA GLN A 103 -10.91 11.82 7.11
C GLN A 103 -9.71 12.77 7.23
N ASP A 104 -9.42 13.51 6.17
CA ASP A 104 -8.25 14.40 6.06
C ASP A 104 -8.64 15.89 5.95
N GLY A 105 -9.85 16.24 6.40
CA GLY A 105 -10.39 17.60 6.38
C GLY A 105 -10.86 18.08 5.01
N LEU A 106 -10.57 17.32 3.94
CA LEU A 106 -11.23 17.40 2.65
C LEU A 106 -12.31 16.31 2.62
N ARG A 107 -13.47 16.60 2.02
CA ARG A 107 -14.71 15.79 2.08
C ARG A 107 -14.44 14.28 2.01
N GLY A 108 -14.34 13.64 3.19
CA GLY A 108 -14.02 12.23 3.43
C GLY A 108 -13.62 11.42 2.20
N HIS A 109 -12.34 11.48 1.80
CA HIS A 109 -11.85 10.78 0.62
C HIS A 109 -11.76 9.27 0.86
N ARG A 110 -12.00 8.51 -0.20
CA ARG A 110 -11.92 7.05 -0.22
C ARG A 110 -10.74 6.62 -1.08
N TYR A 111 -9.86 5.83 -0.48
CA TYR A 111 -8.71 5.27 -1.16
C TYR A 111 -8.92 3.76 -1.34
N HIS A 112 -8.90 3.31 -2.59
CA HIS A 112 -8.89 1.91 -2.99
C HIS A 112 -7.43 1.45 -3.05
N LEU A 113 -7.03 0.68 -2.04
CA LEU A 113 -5.70 0.11 -1.92
C LEU A 113 -5.69 -1.27 -2.55
N THR A 114 -4.78 -1.49 -3.49
CA THR A 114 -4.50 -2.82 -4.00
C THR A 114 -3.53 -3.53 -3.05
N ALA A 115 -4.00 -4.57 -2.37
CA ALA A 115 -3.14 -5.47 -1.60
C ALA A 115 -2.71 -6.66 -2.48
N ARG A 116 -1.40 -6.79 -2.71
CA ARG A 116 -0.81 -7.84 -3.53
C ARG A 116 -0.11 -8.87 -2.65
N SER A 117 -0.01 -10.11 -3.09
CA SER A 117 0.82 -11.12 -2.41
C SER A 117 1.70 -11.84 -3.41
N CYS A 118 2.98 -12.02 -3.06
CA CYS A 118 3.91 -12.82 -3.82
C CYS A 118 3.59 -14.30 -3.77
N GLU A 119 4.09 -15.06 -4.74
CA GLU A 119 3.97 -16.52 -4.80
C GLU A 119 4.43 -17.21 -3.50
N LEU A 120 5.45 -16.67 -2.84
CA LEU A 120 5.95 -17.20 -1.56
C LEU A 120 5.00 -16.94 -0.39
N CYS A 121 4.29 -15.80 -0.37
CA CYS A 121 3.46 -15.40 0.78
C CYS A 121 1.99 -15.82 0.64
N ALA A 122 1.48 -15.99 -0.57
CA ALA A 122 0.06 -16.24 -0.77
C ALA A 122 -0.46 -17.61 -0.25
N PRO A 123 0.26 -18.76 -0.33
CA PRO A 123 -0.23 -20.00 0.28
C PRO A 123 -0.24 -19.93 1.82
N LEU A 124 0.57 -19.04 2.40
CA LEU A 124 0.75 -18.89 3.84
C LEU A 124 -0.14 -17.77 4.42
N ARG A 125 -0.90 -17.05 3.60
CA ARG A 125 -1.71 -15.91 4.06
C ARG A 125 -2.76 -16.26 5.12
N PRO A 126 -3.46 -17.42 5.09
CA PRO A 126 -4.36 -17.81 6.20
C PRO A 126 -3.64 -17.86 7.55
N ALA A 127 -2.34 -18.16 7.53
CA ALA A 127 -1.48 -18.20 8.70
C ALA A 127 -0.75 -16.86 8.97
N GLY A 128 -0.98 -15.79 8.19
CA GLY A 128 -0.31 -14.49 8.32
C GLY A 128 0.95 -14.31 7.46
N GLY A 129 1.08 -15.09 6.38
CA GLY A 129 2.28 -15.10 5.52
C GLY A 129 3.47 -15.77 6.22
N LEU A 130 4.68 -15.54 5.71
CA LEU A 130 5.91 -16.10 6.31
C LEU A 130 6.08 -15.67 7.78
N ILE A 131 5.71 -14.43 8.11
CA ILE A 131 5.77 -13.90 9.48
C ILE A 131 4.83 -14.70 10.39
N GLY A 132 3.58 -14.87 9.97
CA GLY A 132 2.60 -15.57 10.79
C GLY A 132 2.84 -17.09 10.90
N VAL A 133 3.43 -17.73 9.88
CA VAL A 133 3.93 -19.11 10.00
C VAL A 133 4.98 -19.24 11.09
N GLY A 134 5.87 -18.25 11.22
CA GLY A 134 6.83 -18.19 12.32
C GLY A 134 6.15 -18.18 13.69
N TRP A 135 5.08 -17.41 13.84
CA TRP A 135 4.28 -17.38 15.08
C TRP A 135 3.61 -18.72 15.38
N TRP A 136 3.01 -19.38 14.38
CA TRP A 136 2.41 -20.69 14.54
C TRP A 136 3.44 -21.75 14.96
N ALA A 137 4.61 -21.76 14.31
CA ALA A 137 5.70 -22.67 14.66
C ALA A 137 6.17 -22.46 16.10
N ALA A 138 6.35 -21.20 16.52
CA ALA A 138 6.73 -20.86 17.89
C ALA A 138 5.67 -21.31 18.91
N GLY A 139 4.38 -21.11 18.62
CA GLY A 139 3.27 -21.55 19.47
C GLY A 139 3.25 -23.07 19.65
N VAL A 140 3.37 -23.83 18.56
CA VAL A 140 3.43 -25.30 18.59
C VAL A 140 4.65 -25.79 19.38
N ALA A 141 5.82 -25.20 19.16
CA ALA A 141 7.04 -25.55 19.88
C ALA A 141 6.89 -25.30 21.39
N THR A 142 6.27 -24.19 21.78
CA THR A 142 6.02 -23.84 23.19
C THR A 142 5.08 -24.85 23.85
N LEU A 143 3.98 -25.21 23.18
CA LEU A 143 3.04 -26.21 23.68
C LEU A 143 3.68 -27.58 23.83
N ALA A 144 4.49 -28.01 22.85
CA ALA A 144 5.20 -29.28 22.89
C ALA A 144 6.21 -29.35 24.05
N LEU A 145 7.02 -28.30 24.24
CA LEU A 145 7.98 -28.22 25.35
C LEU A 145 7.28 -28.22 26.71
N THR A 146 6.18 -27.48 26.83
CA THR A 146 5.39 -27.43 28.08
C THR A 146 4.81 -28.81 28.40
N GLY A 147 4.22 -29.50 27.41
CA GLY A 147 3.69 -30.85 27.58
C GLY A 147 4.77 -31.86 27.95
N TRP A 148 5.93 -31.80 27.29
CA TRP A 148 7.08 -32.66 27.62
C TRP A 148 7.53 -32.48 29.07
N PHE A 149 7.66 -31.24 29.54
CA PHE A 149 8.03 -30.93 30.91
C PHE A 149 6.99 -31.44 31.93
N LEU A 150 5.70 -31.38 31.61
CA LEU A 150 4.65 -31.88 32.51
C LEU A 150 4.60 -33.41 32.60
N ILE A 151 5.05 -34.12 31.57
CA ILE A 151 5.01 -35.59 31.51
C ILE A 151 6.30 -36.22 32.08
N HIS A 152 7.43 -35.53 31.95
CA HIS A 152 8.76 -36.05 32.32
C HIS A 152 9.44 -35.30 33.47
N GLY A 153 8.78 -34.28 34.03
CA GLY A 153 9.23 -33.53 35.22
C GLY A 153 8.69 -34.07 36.53
#